data_AF-B1KGV4-F1
#
_entry.id   AF-B1KGV4-F1
#
_cell.length_a   1.000
_cell.length_b   1.000
_cell.length_c   1.000
_cell.angle_alpha   90.00
_cell.angle_beta   90.00
_cell.angle_gamma   90.00
#
_symmetry.space_group_name_H-M   'P 1'
#
loop_
_entity.id
_entity.type
_entity.pdbx_description
1 polymer ?
#
loop_
_entity_poly.entity_id
_entity_poly.type
_entity_poly.pdbx_seq_one_letter_code
_entity_poly.pdbx_strand_id
1 'polypeptide(L)'
;MTTETETLCPCGQNDREHPHLYTDCCAPYHQNIKTAGTPEKLMRSRYAAFVLGEYDYLIQTHHRDYLGDLTVEVLAEHTPQWLSLQVLSTQTKGDMGEVCFQAWYRDGNNIDAIHECSQFVQEANRWFYTQGTQKPAIYPKRNDTCLCNSGRKYKQCCLK
;
A
#
# COMPACT_ATOMS: atom_id res chain seq x y z
N MET A 1 -1.49 -29.82 11.89
CA MET A 1 -0.34 -29.10 11.33
C MET A 1 -0.86 -28.35 10.12
N THR A 2 -1.34 -27.14 10.32
CA THR A 2 -1.98 -26.32 9.30
C THR A 2 -0.91 -25.77 8.37
N THR A 3 -0.99 -26.12 7.10
CA THR A 3 -0.22 -25.57 5.98
C THR A 3 -0.34 -24.05 5.99
N GLU A 4 0.70 -23.34 6.44
CA GLU A 4 0.80 -21.89 6.30
C GLU A 4 0.85 -21.56 4.80
N THR A 5 -0.22 -20.94 4.34
CA THR A 5 -0.50 -20.65 2.94
C THR A 5 0.56 -19.69 2.38
N GLU A 6 1.33 -20.14 1.40
CA GLU A 6 2.28 -19.37 0.56
C GLU A 6 1.54 -18.28 -0.24
N THR A 7 1.07 -17.24 0.46
CA THR A 7 0.30 -16.15 -0.13
C THR A 7 1.24 -15.05 -0.60
N LEU A 8 1.10 -14.61 -1.86
CA LEU A 8 1.87 -13.49 -2.38
C LEU A 8 1.58 -12.21 -1.60
N CYS A 9 2.61 -11.41 -1.36
CA CYS A 9 2.45 -10.15 -0.66
C CYS A 9 1.65 -9.15 -1.52
N PRO A 10 0.58 -8.52 -1.04
CA PRO A 10 -0.22 -7.61 -1.86
C PRO A 10 0.49 -6.28 -2.16
N CYS A 11 1.62 -5.97 -1.51
CA CYS A 11 2.31 -4.67 -1.53
C CYS A 11 2.87 -4.20 -2.89
N GLY A 12 2.64 -4.96 -3.97
CA GLY A 12 3.06 -4.61 -5.32
C GLY A 12 4.57 -4.65 -5.57
N GLN A 13 5.35 -5.32 -4.71
CA GLN A 13 6.77 -5.62 -4.99
C GLN A 13 6.95 -6.93 -5.78
N ASN A 14 5.88 -7.68 -6.04
CA ASN A 14 5.98 -8.88 -6.85
C ASN A 14 6.18 -8.46 -8.31
N ASP A 15 7.39 -8.68 -8.84
CA ASP A 15 7.55 -8.78 -10.28
C ASP A 15 7.17 -10.21 -10.74
N ARG A 16 6.98 -10.41 -12.05
CA ARG A 16 6.55 -11.73 -12.57
C ARG A 16 7.60 -12.82 -12.39
N GLU A 17 8.86 -12.44 -12.23
CA GLU A 17 10.02 -13.34 -12.16
C GLU A 17 10.41 -13.63 -10.70
N HIS A 18 10.09 -12.73 -9.78
CA HIS A 18 10.42 -12.75 -8.36
C HIS A 18 9.18 -12.39 -7.53
N PRO A 19 8.18 -13.28 -7.47
CA PRO A 19 7.08 -13.13 -6.53
C PRO A 19 7.60 -13.20 -5.08
N HIS A 20 7.24 -12.23 -4.25
CA HIS A 20 7.54 -12.24 -2.83
C HIS A 20 6.35 -12.78 -2.04
N LEU A 21 6.61 -13.78 -1.20
CA LEU A 21 5.64 -14.25 -0.23
C LEU A 21 5.41 -13.18 0.84
N TYR A 22 4.18 -13.12 1.37
CA TYR A 22 3.83 -12.22 2.46
C TYR A 22 4.75 -12.39 3.68
N THR A 23 5.05 -13.64 4.02
CA THR A 23 5.92 -14.07 5.12
C THR A 23 7.33 -13.47 5.04
N ASP A 24 7.87 -13.34 3.82
CA ASP A 24 9.22 -12.81 3.59
C ASP A 24 9.24 -11.32 3.27
N CYS A 25 8.06 -10.71 3.07
CA CYS A 25 7.93 -9.33 2.64
C CYS A 25 7.37 -8.42 3.73
N CYS A 26 6.05 -8.40 3.94
CA CYS A 26 5.40 -7.44 4.84
C CYS A 26 5.05 -8.02 6.21
N ALA A 27 4.92 -9.35 6.35
CA ALA A 27 4.60 -9.99 7.62
C ALA A 27 5.57 -9.62 8.75
N PRO A 28 6.91 -9.55 8.55
CA PRO A 28 7.83 -9.18 9.62
C PRO A 28 7.61 -7.75 10.14
N TYR A 29 7.06 -6.85 9.32
CA TYR A 29 6.73 -5.48 9.76
C TYR A 29 5.42 -5.47 10.56
N HIS A 30 4.38 -6.16 10.08
CA HIS A 30 3.08 -6.23 10.76
C HIS A 30 3.21 -6.94 12.13
N GLN A 31 4.09 -7.93 12.22
CA GLN A 31 4.39 -8.68 13.45
C GLN A 31 5.39 -7.97 14.38
N ASN A 32 5.82 -6.74 14.04
CA ASN A 32 6.82 -5.98 14.81
C ASN A 32 8.20 -6.67 14.95
N ILE A 33 8.52 -7.66 14.11
CA ILE A 33 9.83 -8.33 14.08
C ILE A 33 10.89 -7.43 13.44
N LYS A 34 10.49 -6.63 12.44
CA LYS A 34 11.35 -5.67 11.73
C LYS A 34 10.66 -4.31 11.64
N THR A 35 11.44 -3.28 11.38
CA THR A 35 10.94 -1.95 11.01
C THR A 35 11.24 -1.66 9.54
N ALA A 36 10.35 -0.90 8.90
CA ALA A 36 10.59 -0.47 7.53
C ALA A 36 11.78 0.50 7.48
N GLY A 37 12.82 0.18 6.71
CA GLY A 37 14.03 0.98 6.63
C GLY A 37 13.95 2.20 5.69
N THR A 38 12.90 2.31 4.88
CA THR A 38 12.68 3.41 3.94
C THR A 38 11.21 3.82 3.94
N PRO A 39 10.87 5.06 3.56
CA PRO A 39 9.47 5.50 3.47
C PRO A 39 8.67 4.66 2.47
N GLU A 40 9.26 4.25 1.34
CA GLU A 40 8.60 3.35 0.39
C GLU A 40 8.26 1.98 1.01
N LYS A 41 9.19 1.38 1.75
CA LYS A 41 8.92 0.09 2.44
C LYS A 41 7.77 0.24 3.44
N LEU A 42 7.71 1.38 4.14
CA LEU A 42 6.61 1.66 5.06
C LEU A 42 5.29 1.85 4.30
N MET A 43 5.28 2.64 3.23
CA MET A 43 4.09 2.88 2.42
C MET A 43 3.53 1.56 1.88
N ARG A 44 4.40 0.68 1.36
CA ARG A 44 4.03 -0.64 0.82
C ARG A 44 3.48 -1.59 1.88
N SER A 45 4.09 -1.65 3.05
CA SER A 45 3.58 -2.46 4.17
C SER A 45 2.26 -1.91 4.70
N ARG A 46 2.10 -0.59 4.82
CA ARG A 46 0.81 0.03 5.15
C ARG A 46 -0.29 -0.35 4.15
N TYR A 47 -0.01 -0.30 2.84
CA TYR A 47 -0.96 -0.81 1.85
C TYR A 47 -1.31 -2.28 2.09
N ALA A 48 -0.32 -3.14 2.32
CA ALA A 48 -0.57 -4.56 2.59
C ALA A 48 -1.43 -4.76 3.85
N ALA A 49 -1.24 -3.95 4.89
CA ALA A 49 -2.06 -3.95 6.08
C ALA A 49 -3.52 -3.57 5.79
N PHE A 50 -3.78 -2.57 4.93
CA PHE A 50 -5.15 -2.27 4.47
C PHE A 50 -5.78 -3.46 3.72
N VAL A 51 -5.01 -4.17 2.90
CA VAL A 51 -5.52 -5.34 2.15
C VAL A 51 -5.84 -6.51 3.07
N LEU A 52 -5.02 -6.74 4.10
CA LEU A 52 -5.11 -7.90 4.99
C LEU A 52 -5.90 -7.63 6.28
N GLY A 53 -6.32 -6.38 6.53
CA GLY A 53 -7.03 -5.99 7.75
C GLY A 53 -6.14 -5.83 8.98
N GLU A 54 -4.84 -5.63 8.81
CA GLU A 54 -3.85 -5.46 9.90
C GLU A 54 -3.87 -4.02 10.43
N TYR A 55 -5.03 -3.53 10.87
CA TYR A 55 -5.25 -2.10 11.17
C TYR A 55 -4.44 -1.59 12.37
N ASP A 56 -4.12 -2.44 13.34
CA ASP A 56 -3.22 -2.08 14.45
C ASP A 56 -1.86 -1.59 13.93
N TYR A 57 -1.34 -2.21 12.87
CA TYR A 57 -0.09 -1.79 12.25
C TYR A 57 -0.20 -0.39 11.62
N LEU A 58 -1.36 -0.05 11.06
CA LEU A 58 -1.60 1.28 10.50
C LEU A 58 -1.58 2.36 11.58
N ILE A 59 -2.19 2.10 12.72
CA ILE A 59 -2.18 3.02 13.88
C ILE A 59 -0.75 3.15 14.42
N GLN A 60 -0.05 2.04 14.63
CA GLN A 60 1.31 2.03 15.17
C GLN A 60 2.34 2.75 14.28
N THR A 61 2.10 2.79 12.97
CA THR A 61 2.99 3.44 12.00
C THR A 61 2.49 4.79 11.51
N HIS A 62 1.43 5.31 12.12
CA HIS A 62 0.99 6.69 11.96
C HIS A 62 1.64 7.56 13.03
N HIS A 63 2.11 8.74 12.63
CA HIS A 63 2.68 9.68 13.57
C HIS A 63 1.58 10.21 14.51
N ARG A 64 1.81 10.16 15.83
CA ARG A 64 0.80 10.49 16.84
C ARG A 64 0.15 11.86 16.65
N ASP A 65 0.93 12.87 16.25
CA ASP A 65 0.44 14.24 16.09
C ASP A 65 -0.45 14.41 14.84
N TYR A 66 -0.47 13.42 13.95
CA TYR A 66 -1.28 13.39 12.73
C TYR A 66 -2.36 12.31 12.75
N LEU A 67 -2.46 11.53 13.83
CA LEU A 67 -3.41 10.42 13.94
C LEU A 67 -4.86 10.92 14.05
N GLY A 68 -5.08 12.04 14.74
CA GLY A 68 -6.41 12.59 14.98
C GLY A 68 -7.31 11.58 15.69
N ASP A 69 -8.54 11.42 15.21
CA ASP A 69 -9.55 10.48 15.73
C ASP A 69 -9.51 9.10 15.05
N LEU A 70 -8.47 8.80 14.28
CA LEU A 70 -8.37 7.54 13.55
C LEU A 70 -8.19 6.36 14.52
N THR A 71 -9.12 5.41 14.50
CA THR A 71 -9.03 4.16 15.27
C THR A 71 -9.07 2.94 14.35
N VAL A 72 -8.83 1.75 14.91
CA VAL A 72 -8.95 0.48 14.21
C VAL A 72 -10.37 0.27 13.68
N GLU A 73 -11.38 0.63 14.47
CA GLU A 73 -12.79 0.50 14.10
C GLU A 73 -13.11 1.39 12.89
N VAL A 74 -12.69 2.66 12.93
CA VAL A 74 -12.87 3.61 11.82
C VAL A 74 -12.19 3.11 10.53
N LEU A 75 -11.00 2.52 10.65
CA LEU A 75 -10.29 1.94 9.51
C LEU A 75 -11.00 0.69 8.94
N ALA A 76 -11.73 -0.05 9.78
CA ALA A 76 -12.41 -1.28 9.40
C ALA A 76 -13.81 -1.08 8.80
N GLU A 77 -14.45 0.09 9.00
CA GLU A 77 -15.84 0.33 8.59
C GLU A 77 -16.05 0.27 7.07
N HIS A 78 -15.07 0.69 6.26
CA HIS A 78 -15.20 0.81 4.82
C HIS A 78 -13.95 0.36 4.06
N THR A 79 -13.76 -0.96 3.99
CA THR A 79 -12.66 -1.55 3.22
C THR A 79 -13.12 -1.87 1.79
N PRO A 80 -12.66 -1.11 0.76
CA PRO A 80 -12.97 -1.47 -0.62
C PRO A 80 -12.22 -2.73 -1.05
N GLN A 81 -12.58 -3.30 -2.21
CA GLN A 81 -11.77 -4.36 -2.78
C GLN A 81 -10.49 -3.78 -3.37
N TRP A 82 -9.39 -3.83 -2.62
CA TRP A 82 -8.07 -3.45 -3.12
C TRP A 82 -7.62 -4.35 -4.28
N LEU A 83 -7.03 -3.74 -5.31
CA LEU A 83 -6.62 -4.41 -6.54
C LEU A 83 -5.10 -4.44 -6.69
N SER A 84 -4.45 -3.28 -6.56
CA SER A 84 -3.00 -3.16 -6.72
C SER A 84 -2.47 -1.87 -6.13
N LEU A 85 -1.16 -1.89 -5.86
CA LEU A 85 -0.38 -0.71 -5.53
C LEU A 85 0.65 -0.43 -6.62
N GLN A 86 0.71 0.83 -7.07
CA GLN A 86 1.75 1.35 -7.94
C GLN A 86 2.45 2.53 -7.27
N VAL A 87 3.75 2.38 -6.97
CA VAL A 87 4.59 3.50 -6.52
C VAL A 87 5.08 4.27 -7.75
N LEU A 88 4.85 5.58 -7.78
CA LEU A 88 5.21 6.48 -8.87
C LEU A 88 6.56 7.17 -8.63
N SER A 89 6.80 7.59 -7.39
CA SER A 89 8.07 8.19 -6.98
C SER A 89 8.30 8.00 -5.48
N THR A 90 9.57 8.02 -5.11
CA THR A 90 10.04 7.97 -3.72
C THR A 90 11.17 8.97 -3.55
N GLN A 91 11.13 9.73 -2.46
CA GLN A 91 12.15 10.71 -2.11
C GLN A 91 12.49 10.57 -0.63
N THR A 92 13.76 10.79 -0.29
CA THR A 92 14.22 10.80 1.10
C THR A 92 15.28 11.88 1.25
N LYS A 93 15.12 12.75 2.25
CA LYS A 93 16.05 13.83 2.58
C LYS A 93 16.17 13.91 4.09
N GLY A 94 17.28 13.37 4.62
CA GLY A 94 17.49 13.27 6.06
C GLY A 94 16.42 12.38 6.69
N ASP A 95 15.72 12.93 7.68
CA ASP A 95 14.61 12.34 8.41
C ASP A 95 13.23 12.54 7.75
N MET A 96 13.17 13.18 6.57
CA MET A 96 11.93 13.38 5.83
C MET A 96 11.86 12.47 4.60
N GLY A 97 10.68 11.92 4.34
CA GLY A 97 10.39 11.06 3.20
C GLY A 97 9.09 11.44 2.50
N GLU A 98 9.03 11.19 1.20
CA GLU A 98 7.80 11.33 0.41
C GLU A 98 7.64 10.12 -0.52
N VAL A 99 6.41 9.62 -0.63
CA VAL A 99 6.07 8.55 -1.58
C VAL A 99 4.79 8.93 -2.30
N CYS A 100 4.87 9.08 -3.62
CA CYS A 100 3.68 9.23 -4.47
C CYS A 100 3.28 7.89 -5.06
N PHE A 101 2.01 7.52 -4.95
CA PHE A 101 1.52 6.22 -5.39
C PHE A 101 0.06 6.26 -5.87
N GLN A 102 -0.36 5.20 -6.55
CA GLN A 102 -1.76 4.90 -6.85
C GLN A 102 -2.14 3.55 -6.23
N ALA A 103 -3.08 3.57 -5.28
CA ALA A 103 -3.69 2.37 -4.74
C ALA A 103 -5.05 2.16 -5.43
N TRP A 104 -5.09 1.19 -6.33
CA TRP A 104 -6.28 0.86 -7.11
C TRP A 104 -7.23 0.01 -6.29
N TYR A 105 -8.51 0.35 -6.34
CA TYR A 105 -9.56 -0.38 -5.66
C TYR A 105 -10.80 -0.50 -6.53
N ARG A 106 -11.66 -1.44 -6.18
CA ARG A 106 -12.99 -1.60 -6.76
C ARG A 106 -14.05 -1.38 -5.69
N ASP A 107 -15.01 -0.55 -6.03
CA ASP A 107 -16.23 -0.34 -5.27
C ASP A 107 -17.44 -0.66 -6.18
N GLY A 108 -18.10 -1.77 -5.89
CA GLY A 108 -19.10 -2.37 -6.76
C GLY A 108 -18.59 -2.58 -8.19
N ASN A 109 -19.16 -1.82 -9.13
CA ASN A 109 -18.82 -1.87 -10.56
C ASN A 109 -17.81 -0.81 -11.01
N ASN A 110 -17.42 0.09 -10.11
CA ASN A 110 -16.51 1.19 -10.35
C ASN A 110 -15.10 0.80 -9.91
N ILE A 111 -14.13 1.23 -10.70
CA ILE A 111 -12.71 1.09 -10.38
C ILE A 111 -12.16 2.49 -10.29
N ASP A 112 -11.48 2.79 -9.19
CA ASP A 112 -10.84 4.07 -8.99
C ASP A 112 -9.49 3.87 -8.27
N ALA A 113 -8.75 4.94 -8.09
CA ALA A 113 -7.49 4.94 -7.36
C ALA A 113 -7.43 6.05 -6.33
N ILE A 114 -6.85 5.72 -5.19
CA ILE A 114 -6.27 6.73 -4.32
C ILE A 114 -4.91 7.10 -4.93
N HIS A 115 -4.83 8.29 -5.53
CA HIS A 115 -3.56 8.85 -5.98
C HIS A 115 -3.11 9.89 -4.95
N GLU A 116 -2.09 9.55 -4.17
CA GLU A 116 -1.60 10.39 -3.07
C GLU A 116 -0.08 10.54 -3.14
N CYS A 117 0.40 11.72 -2.74
CA CYS A 117 1.78 11.92 -2.30
C CYS A 117 1.81 12.02 -0.78
N SER A 118 2.23 10.94 -0.13
CA SER A 118 2.30 10.85 1.33
C SER A 118 3.66 11.29 1.85
N GLN A 119 3.65 11.96 2.98
CA GLN A 119 4.81 12.40 3.72
C GLN A 119 5.08 11.47 4.90
N PHE A 120 6.36 11.29 5.18
CA PHE A 120 6.86 10.43 6.24
C PHE A 120 7.97 11.16 7.01
N VAL A 121 8.06 10.86 8.30
CA VAL A 121 9.15 11.32 9.17
C VAL A 121 9.84 10.14 9.81
N GLN A 122 11.15 10.22 10.00
CA GLN A 122 11.93 9.23 10.72
C GLN A 122 12.24 9.71 12.14
N GLU A 123 11.80 8.95 13.14
CA GLU A 123 12.11 9.19 14.54
C GLU A 123 12.68 7.92 15.18
N ALA A 124 13.78 8.04 15.91
CA ALA A 124 14.45 6.89 16.54
C ALA A 124 14.66 5.70 15.57
N ASN A 125 15.08 6.00 14.33
CA ASN A 125 15.27 5.04 13.23
C ASN A 125 13.99 4.29 12.77
N ARG A 126 12.81 4.81 13.08
CA ARG A 126 11.52 4.30 12.62
C ARG A 126 10.81 5.35 11.78
N TRP A 127 10.32 4.95 10.62
CA TRP A 127 9.49 5.82 9.78
C TRP A 127 8.05 5.82 10.27
N PHE A 128 7.39 6.97 10.18
CA PHE A 128 5.98 7.17 10.47
C PHE A 128 5.31 7.93 9.34
N TYR A 129 4.10 7.53 8.97
CA TYR A 129 3.24 8.32 8.09
C TYR A 129 2.75 9.57 8.84
N THR A 130 2.80 10.73 8.21
CA THR A 130 2.25 11.97 8.79
C THR A 130 0.95 12.35 8.09
N GLN A 131 1.05 12.82 6.85
CA GLN A 131 -0.07 13.33 6.06
C GLN A 131 0.16 13.07 4.58
N GLY A 132 -0.85 13.28 3.76
CA GLY A 132 -0.73 13.15 2.31
C GLY A 132 -1.56 14.13 1.53
N THR A 133 -1.13 14.41 0.31
CA THR A 133 -1.86 15.27 -0.63
C THR A 133 -2.49 14.43 -1.73
N GLN A 134 -3.81 14.48 -1.83
CA GLN A 134 -4.57 13.82 -2.88
C GLN A 134 -4.31 14.47 -4.25
N LYS A 135 -4.26 13.64 -5.28
CA LYS A 135 -4.03 14.02 -6.68
C LYS A 135 -5.08 13.33 -7.57
N PRO A 136 -5.35 13.84 -8.77
CA PRO A 136 -6.23 13.15 -9.72
C PRO A 136 -5.62 11.81 -10.15
N ALA A 137 -6.39 10.73 -10.12
CA ALA A 137 -5.94 9.42 -10.57
C ALA A 137 -5.46 9.45 -12.03
N ILE A 138 -4.32 8.80 -12.29
CA ILE A 138 -3.76 8.64 -13.63
C ILE A 138 -4.21 7.28 -14.16
N TYR A 139 -5.16 7.28 -15.08
CA TYR A 139 -5.70 6.04 -15.64
C TYR A 139 -4.80 5.50 -16.77
N PRO A 140 -4.61 4.17 -16.85
CA PRO A 140 -3.85 3.56 -17.95
C PRO A 140 -4.55 3.79 -19.29
N LYS A 141 -3.77 3.93 -20.37
CA LYS A 141 -4.30 3.98 -21.72
C LYS A 141 -4.77 2.60 -22.16
N ARG A 142 -5.58 2.52 -23.22
CA ARG A 142 -6.22 1.28 -23.70
C ARG A 142 -5.24 0.09 -23.87
N ASN A 143 -4.02 0.34 -24.29
CA ASN A 143 -3.03 -0.72 -24.58
C ASN A 143 -2.01 -0.95 -23.46
N ASP A 144 -2.05 -0.16 -22.38
CA ASP A 144 -1.16 -0.30 -21.24
C ASP A 144 -1.55 -1.53 -20.41
N THR A 145 -0.67 -1.97 -19.51
CA THR A 145 -0.97 -3.07 -18.57
C THR A 145 -2.16 -2.71 -17.68
N CYS A 146 -3.04 -3.68 -17.46
CA CYS A 146 -4.24 -3.47 -16.65
C CYS A 146 -3.91 -3.26 -15.17
N LEU A 147 -4.62 -2.31 -14.54
CA LEU A 147 -4.55 -1.93 -13.13
C LEU A 147 -4.79 -3.04 -12.09
N CYS A 148 -5.35 -4.18 -12.48
CA CYS A 148 -5.64 -5.29 -11.56
C CYS A 148 -4.49 -6.32 -11.51
N ASN A 149 -3.34 -6.00 -12.11
CA ASN A 149 -2.18 -6.88 -12.22
C ASN A 149 -2.45 -8.25 -12.90
N SER A 150 -3.57 -8.41 -13.62
CA SER A 150 -3.87 -9.63 -14.41
C SER A 150 -2.88 -9.89 -15.54
N GLY A 151 -2.00 -8.94 -15.83
CA GLY A 151 -1.01 -9.03 -16.89
C GLY A 151 -1.54 -8.84 -18.32
N ARG A 152 -2.86 -8.64 -18.47
CA ARG A 152 -3.52 -8.30 -19.74
C ARG A 152 -3.46 -6.80 -20.02
N LYS A 153 -3.69 -6.40 -21.28
CA LYS A 153 -3.89 -4.99 -21.64
C LYS A 153 -5.17 -4.45 -21.00
N TYR A 154 -5.22 -3.16 -20.67
CA TYR A 154 -6.37 -2.55 -20.01
C TYR A 154 -7.67 -2.76 -20.79
N LYS A 155 -7.65 -2.56 -22.12
CA LYS A 155 -8.78 -2.83 -23.03
C LYS A 155 -9.30 -4.26 -23.07
N GLN A 156 -8.50 -5.22 -22.61
CA GLN A 156 -8.83 -6.65 -22.62
C GLN A 156 -9.18 -7.16 -21.22
N CYS A 157 -9.33 -6.25 -20.26
CA CYS A 157 -9.53 -6.60 -18.86
C CYS A 157 -10.47 -5.61 -18.16
N CYS A 158 -9.95 -4.57 -17.52
CA CYS A 158 -10.77 -3.70 -16.68
C CYS A 158 -11.39 -2.49 -17.41
N LEU A 159 -10.97 -2.19 -18.64
CA LEU A 159 -11.63 -1.18 -19.46
C LEU A 159 -12.92 -1.81 -20.01
N LYS A 160 -14.07 -1.29 -19.59
CA LYS A 160 -15.37 -1.60 -20.17
C LYS A 160 -15.51 -0.94 -21.55
#